data_AF-A8MK12-F1
#
_entry.id   AF-A8MK12-F1
#
_cell.length_a   1.000
_cell.length_b   1.000
_cell.length_c   1.000
_cell.angle_alpha   90.00
_cell.angle_beta   90.00
_cell.angle_gamma   90.00
#
_symmetry.space_group_name_H-M   'P 1'
#
loop_
_entity.id
_entity.type
_entity.pdbx_description
1 polymer ?
#
loop_
_entity_poly.entity_id
_entity_poly.type
_entity_poly.pdbx_seq_one_letter_code
_entity_poly.pdbx_strand_id
1 'polypeptide(L)'
;MLKKKKVLALLTTTMIVVGSLGLSAYGASVSKTLQAYYGTSRIIIDGKDVTNTIEPFIVDGTTYIPLRAVANAFNKKVEWNALTSTANITEDLTQVNQYYQAEILKRDVKIMELESKVKSLEKELEAKKEITLSDLQKQLNKDHDKYKKVEFDITLSGSKSKITVKIETDLHDFSKEWKELKDSHKVSYLQDIVDDILDAYPDASVTGYIRDIDAKKDILDFSVDKKGKVSIDTKSSSSGTLAGLEDDLNDDFYDYFKKEKIDFDIELKGTKNDITFYVDLKNSSSSKAWEKLTSGDKKAFMKEIHDDIADEYKKANIEGFVYYGDKELYEY
;
A
#
# COMPACT_ATOMS: atom_id res chain seq x y z
N MET A 1 76.87 -41.73 -101.45
CA MET A 1 76.70 -40.57 -100.54
C MET A 1 75.47 -39.78 -100.99
N LEU A 2 74.28 -40.03 -100.44
CA LEU A 2 73.67 -39.32 -99.29
C LEU A 2 73.55 -37.79 -99.46
N LYS A 3 72.30 -37.32 -99.67
CA LYS A 3 71.63 -36.15 -99.04
C LYS A 3 70.86 -35.24 -100.02
N LYS A 4 69.59 -35.56 -100.29
CA LYS A 4 68.49 -34.55 -100.42
C LYS A 4 67.16 -35.02 -99.81
N LYS A 5 67.20 -35.95 -98.84
CA LYS A 5 66.05 -36.35 -97.98
C LYS A 5 65.69 -35.32 -96.89
N LYS A 6 66.11 -34.04 -97.02
CA LYS A 6 65.91 -33.00 -95.99
C LYS A 6 64.74 -32.03 -96.23
N VAL A 7 64.11 -32.06 -97.40
CA VAL A 7 63.00 -31.14 -97.72
C VAL A 7 61.63 -31.70 -97.30
N LEU A 8 61.52 -33.01 -97.08
CA LEU A 8 60.25 -33.67 -96.72
C LEU A 8 59.93 -33.66 -95.21
N ALA A 9 60.92 -33.40 -94.34
CA ALA A 9 60.75 -33.49 -92.88
C ALA A 9 60.43 -32.15 -92.18
N LEU A 10 60.55 -31.02 -92.89
CA LEU A 10 60.28 -29.68 -92.32
C LEU A 10 58.85 -29.18 -92.60
N LEU A 11 58.19 -29.75 -93.63
CA LEU A 11 56.79 -29.47 -93.96
C LEU A 11 55.81 -30.31 -93.11
N THR A 12 56.26 -31.44 -92.56
CA THR A 12 55.42 -32.31 -91.73
C THR A 12 55.32 -31.87 -90.27
N THR A 13 56.20 -30.98 -89.80
CA THR A 13 56.22 -30.51 -88.40
C THR A 13 55.47 -29.20 -88.16
N THR A 14 55.26 -28.37 -89.18
CA THR A 14 54.51 -27.10 -89.04
C THR A 14 53.00 -27.25 -89.22
N MET A 15 52.52 -28.33 -89.85
CA MET A 15 51.06 -28.54 -90.02
C MET A 15 50.41 -29.32 -88.86
N ILE A 16 51.18 -29.77 -87.88
CA ILE A 16 50.66 -30.42 -86.65
C ILE A 16 50.30 -29.37 -85.58
N VAL A 17 50.75 -28.12 -85.71
CA VAL A 17 50.49 -27.06 -84.71
C VAL A 17 49.18 -26.28 -84.95
N VAL A 18 48.50 -26.48 -86.09
CA VAL A 18 47.13 -25.93 -86.30
C VAL A 18 46.04 -26.88 -85.80
N GLY A 19 46.42 -28.03 -85.22
CA GLY A 19 45.52 -29.02 -84.62
C GLY A 19 44.97 -28.69 -83.23
N SER A 20 45.07 -27.45 -82.74
CA SER A 20 44.62 -27.11 -81.38
C SER A 20 44.03 -25.71 -81.22
N LEU A 21 43.28 -25.25 -82.22
CA LEU A 21 42.18 -24.32 -81.94
C LEU A 21 40.93 -25.17 -81.73
N GLY A 22 40.63 -25.42 -80.45
CA GLY A 22 39.39 -26.06 -80.05
C GLY A 22 38.21 -25.37 -80.72
N LEU A 23 37.45 -26.13 -81.49
CA LEU A 23 36.08 -25.76 -81.79
C LEU A 23 35.35 -25.78 -80.44
N SER A 24 35.33 -24.64 -79.75
CA SER A 24 34.24 -24.34 -78.84
C SER A 24 32.98 -24.51 -79.69
N ALA A 25 32.24 -25.58 -79.45
CA ALA A 25 30.89 -25.72 -79.96
C ALA A 25 30.09 -24.57 -79.34
N TYR A 26 30.12 -23.40 -79.97
CA TYR A 26 29.04 -22.44 -79.85
C TYR A 26 27.81 -23.25 -80.21
N GLY A 27 26.95 -23.51 -79.23
CA GLY A 27 25.62 -24.04 -79.49
C GLY A 27 24.94 -23.05 -80.41
N ALA A 28 25.07 -23.27 -81.72
CA ALA A 28 24.39 -22.46 -82.72
C ALA A 28 22.92 -22.53 -82.33
N SER A 29 22.33 -21.39 -81.99
CA SER A 29 20.93 -21.30 -81.67
C SER A 29 20.17 -21.76 -82.91
N VAL A 30 19.75 -23.02 -82.92
CA VAL A 30 18.96 -23.58 -84.02
C VAL A 30 17.61 -22.92 -83.94
N SER A 31 17.39 -21.93 -84.81
CA SER A 31 16.07 -21.34 -84.96
C SER A 31 15.20 -22.27 -85.78
N LYS A 32 14.03 -22.65 -85.24
CA LYS A 32 12.99 -23.38 -85.96
C LYS A 32 11.81 -22.45 -86.17
N THR A 33 11.36 -22.34 -87.42
CA THR A 33 10.09 -21.70 -87.73
C THR A 33 8.96 -22.63 -87.33
N LEU A 34 8.02 -22.15 -86.52
CA LEU A 34 6.83 -22.87 -86.09
C LEU A 34 5.61 -22.29 -86.80
N GLN A 35 4.67 -23.13 -87.21
CA GLN A 35 3.34 -22.68 -87.65
C GLN A 35 2.41 -22.63 -86.43
N ALA A 36 1.84 -21.46 -86.17
CA ALA A 36 0.94 -21.23 -85.03
C ALA A 36 -0.49 -20.96 -85.53
N TYR A 37 -1.46 -21.63 -84.90
CA TYR A 37 -2.89 -21.46 -85.19
C TYR A 37 -3.55 -20.66 -84.06
N TYR A 38 -4.27 -19.59 -84.43
CA TYR A 38 -4.92 -18.64 -83.52
C TYR A 38 -6.45 -18.74 -83.60
N GLY A 39 -7.18 -18.11 -82.66
CA GLY A 39 -8.64 -18.00 -82.69
C GLY A 39 -9.45 -19.26 -82.32
N THR A 40 -8.82 -20.38 -81.94
CA THR A 40 -9.49 -21.64 -81.62
C THR A 40 -9.58 -21.94 -80.12
N SER A 41 -8.82 -21.23 -79.28
CA SER A 41 -8.67 -21.50 -77.85
C SER A 41 -9.15 -20.33 -76.99
N ARG A 42 -9.74 -20.65 -75.82
CA ARG A 42 -10.22 -19.66 -74.83
C ARG A 42 -9.56 -19.86 -73.47
N ILE A 43 -9.36 -18.77 -72.74
CA ILE A 43 -8.85 -18.78 -71.37
C ILE A 43 -9.97 -18.29 -70.44
N ILE A 44 -10.45 -19.17 -69.56
CA ILE A 44 -11.50 -18.87 -68.58
C ILE A 44 -10.91 -18.96 -67.18
N ILE A 45 -11.06 -17.89 -66.40
CA ILE A 45 -10.51 -17.75 -65.05
C ILE A 45 -11.66 -17.28 -64.14
N ASP A 46 -11.97 -18.05 -63.10
CA ASP A 46 -13.11 -17.78 -62.20
C ASP A 46 -14.42 -17.48 -62.94
N GLY A 47 -14.67 -18.20 -64.04
CA GLY A 47 -15.85 -18.03 -64.88
C GLY A 47 -15.81 -16.83 -65.84
N LYS A 48 -14.74 -16.03 -65.83
CA LYS A 48 -14.54 -14.88 -66.74
C LYS A 48 -13.63 -15.25 -67.92
N ASP A 49 -14.08 -14.94 -69.14
CA ASP A 49 -13.27 -15.07 -70.35
C ASP A 49 -12.25 -13.91 -70.45
N VAL A 50 -10.97 -14.24 -70.48
CA VAL A 50 -9.85 -13.27 -70.53
C VAL A 50 -9.08 -13.31 -71.85
N THR A 51 -9.57 -14.07 -72.84
CA THR A 51 -8.90 -14.35 -74.12
C THR A 51 -8.55 -13.09 -74.91
N ASN A 52 -9.38 -12.04 -74.84
CA ASN A 52 -9.24 -10.81 -75.63
C ASN A 52 -8.05 -9.92 -75.23
N THR A 53 -7.39 -10.19 -74.11
CA THR A 53 -6.23 -9.38 -73.68
C THR A 53 -4.92 -9.99 -74.18
N ILE A 54 -4.84 -11.31 -74.30
CA ILE A 54 -3.66 -12.03 -74.77
C ILE A 54 -4.10 -13.36 -75.40
N GLU A 55 -3.85 -13.52 -76.70
CA GLU A 55 -4.39 -14.62 -77.50
C GLU A 55 -3.56 -15.92 -77.38
N PRO A 56 -4.16 -17.05 -76.96
CA PRO A 56 -3.49 -18.35 -76.98
C PRO A 56 -3.36 -18.89 -78.42
N PHE A 57 -2.36 -19.72 -78.66
CA PHE A 57 -2.11 -20.29 -79.99
C PHE A 57 -1.70 -21.76 -79.90
N ILE A 58 -1.87 -22.50 -80.99
CA ILE A 58 -1.54 -23.92 -81.08
C ILE A 58 -0.34 -24.13 -82.01
N VAL A 59 0.68 -24.84 -81.54
CA VAL A 59 1.80 -25.34 -82.35
C VAL A 59 1.91 -26.85 -82.15
N ASP A 60 1.95 -27.62 -83.24
CA ASP A 60 2.10 -29.08 -83.21
C ASP A 60 1.15 -29.79 -82.24
N GLY A 61 -0.12 -29.33 -82.18
CA GLY A 61 -1.15 -29.87 -81.30
C GLY A 61 -1.07 -29.41 -79.83
N THR A 62 -0.08 -28.60 -79.47
CA THR A 62 0.09 -28.05 -78.11
C THR A 62 -0.41 -26.62 -78.04
N THR A 63 -1.29 -26.32 -77.08
CA THR A 63 -1.75 -24.95 -76.82
C THR A 63 -0.78 -24.21 -75.93
N TYR A 64 -0.28 -23.07 -76.39
CA TYR A 64 0.57 -22.16 -75.65
C TYR A 64 -0.26 -21.03 -75.07
N ILE A 65 -0.14 -20.85 -73.75
CA ILE A 65 -0.87 -19.83 -73.01
C ILE A 65 0.10 -18.84 -72.35
N PRO A 66 -0.30 -17.56 -72.19
CA PRO A 66 0.56 -16.55 -71.58
C PRO A 66 0.75 -16.82 -70.08
N LEU A 67 1.98 -17.17 -69.70
CA LEU A 67 2.31 -17.54 -68.32
C LEU A 67 1.91 -16.46 -67.30
N ARG A 68 2.17 -15.18 -67.60
CA ARG A 68 1.87 -14.06 -66.70
C ARG A 68 0.37 -13.86 -66.46
N ALA A 69 -0.46 -14.13 -67.47
CA ALA A 69 -1.92 -14.03 -67.35
C ALA A 69 -2.46 -15.08 -66.37
N VAL A 70 -2.01 -16.32 -66.54
CA VAL A 70 -2.37 -17.45 -65.67
C VAL A 70 -1.84 -17.23 -64.25
N ALA A 71 -0.58 -16.82 -64.11
CA ALA A 71 0.02 -16.58 -62.79
C ALA A 71 -0.69 -15.46 -62.01
N ASN A 72 -1.00 -14.34 -62.65
CA ASN A 72 -1.71 -13.22 -62.01
C ASN A 72 -3.11 -13.63 -61.54
N ALA A 73 -3.80 -14.49 -62.29
CA ALA A 73 -5.10 -15.03 -61.88
C ALA A 73 -5.03 -15.84 -60.58
N PHE A 74 -3.88 -16.46 -60.30
CA PHE A 74 -3.62 -17.15 -59.03
C PHE A 74 -2.90 -16.26 -58.00
N ASN A 75 -2.95 -14.92 -58.16
CA ASN A 75 -2.24 -13.94 -57.33
C ASN A 75 -0.74 -14.24 -57.19
N LYS A 76 -0.11 -14.72 -58.27
CA LYS A 76 1.32 -14.94 -58.34
C LYS A 76 1.98 -13.88 -59.21
N LYS A 77 3.20 -13.52 -58.87
CA LYS A 77 4.07 -12.64 -59.65
C LYS A 77 4.98 -13.47 -60.55
N VAL A 78 5.18 -13.02 -61.79
CA VAL A 78 6.15 -13.61 -62.72
C VAL A 78 7.31 -12.65 -62.99
N GLU A 79 8.52 -13.10 -62.73
CA GLU A 79 9.76 -12.39 -63.03
C GLU A 79 10.61 -13.19 -64.03
N TRP A 80 11.12 -12.50 -65.07
CA TRP A 80 11.96 -13.13 -66.08
C TRP A 80 13.43 -12.83 -65.78
N ASN A 81 14.24 -13.88 -65.62
CA ASN A 81 15.69 -13.79 -65.57
C ASN A 81 16.25 -14.06 -66.98
N ALA A 82 16.70 -13.00 -67.66
CA ALA A 82 17.24 -13.11 -69.01
C ALA A 82 18.60 -13.82 -69.07
N LEU A 83 19.41 -13.78 -68.00
CA LEU A 83 20.73 -14.41 -67.97
C LEU A 83 20.64 -15.93 -67.96
N THR A 84 19.65 -16.47 -67.25
CA THR A 84 19.43 -17.91 -67.11
C THR A 84 18.28 -18.43 -67.96
N SER A 85 17.62 -17.56 -68.72
CA SER A 85 16.38 -17.88 -69.47
C SER A 85 15.33 -18.56 -68.59
N THR A 86 15.07 -18.00 -67.40
CA THR A 86 14.18 -18.61 -66.39
C THR A 86 13.02 -17.68 -66.05
N ALA A 87 11.80 -18.22 -66.05
CA ALA A 87 10.63 -17.55 -65.50
C ALA A 87 10.40 -18.02 -64.06
N ASN A 88 10.52 -17.12 -63.09
CA ASN A 88 10.24 -17.38 -61.68
C ASN A 88 8.81 -16.95 -61.34
N ILE A 89 8.07 -17.84 -60.70
CA ILE A 89 6.71 -17.59 -60.23
C ILE A 89 6.76 -17.57 -58.70
N THR A 90 6.36 -16.44 -58.10
CA THR A 90 6.39 -16.23 -56.65
C THR A 90 5.05 -15.75 -56.13
N GLU A 91 4.81 -15.88 -54.82
CA GLU A 91 3.64 -15.31 -54.17
C GLU A 91 3.62 -13.78 -54.29
N ASP A 92 2.47 -13.20 -54.68
CA ASP A 92 2.25 -11.77 -54.51
C ASP A 92 1.58 -11.49 -53.15
N LEU A 93 2.41 -11.30 -52.13
CA LEU A 93 1.97 -11.06 -50.75
C LEU A 93 1.67 -9.60 -50.46
N THR A 94 1.66 -8.71 -51.46
CA THR A 94 1.58 -7.25 -51.23
C THR A 94 0.32 -6.87 -50.46
N GLN A 95 -0.84 -7.34 -50.90
CA GLN A 95 -2.13 -7.01 -50.29
C GLN A 95 -2.32 -7.71 -48.93
N VAL A 96 -1.84 -8.94 -48.81
CA VAL A 96 -1.83 -9.72 -47.55
C VAL A 96 -0.98 -9.01 -46.50
N ASN A 97 0.21 -8.54 -46.88
CA ASN A 97 1.10 -7.79 -45.99
C ASN A 97 0.47 -6.46 -45.57
N GLN A 98 -0.13 -5.71 -46.49
CA GLN A 98 -0.85 -4.47 -46.14
C GLN A 98 -1.98 -4.71 -45.14
N TYR A 99 -2.75 -5.79 -45.32
CA TYR A 99 -3.80 -6.19 -44.38
C TYR A 99 -3.23 -6.49 -42.99
N TYR A 100 -2.18 -7.31 -42.91
CA TYR A 100 -1.55 -7.63 -41.63
C TYR A 100 -0.92 -6.41 -40.95
N GLN A 101 -0.32 -5.49 -41.71
CA GLN A 101 0.21 -4.24 -41.14
C GLN A 101 -0.90 -3.37 -40.55
N ALA A 102 -2.04 -3.24 -41.23
CA ALA A 102 -3.18 -2.50 -40.69
C ALA A 102 -3.73 -3.14 -39.40
N GLU A 103 -3.76 -4.47 -39.33
CA GLU A 103 -4.20 -5.21 -38.14
C GLU A 103 -3.21 -5.09 -36.97
N ILE A 104 -1.91 -5.12 -37.25
CA ILE A 104 -0.86 -4.87 -36.24
C ILE A 104 -1.01 -3.46 -35.67
N LEU A 105 -1.15 -2.43 -36.52
CA LEU A 105 -1.34 -1.05 -36.05
C LEU A 105 -2.57 -0.90 -35.15
N LYS A 106 -3.68 -1.56 -35.46
CA LYS A 106 -4.88 -1.55 -34.59
C LYS A 106 -4.60 -2.17 -33.23
N ARG A 107 -3.84 -3.26 -33.18
CA ARG A 107 -3.46 -3.93 -31.94
C ARG A 107 -2.50 -3.07 -31.13
N ASP A 108 -1.53 -2.44 -31.76
CA ASP A 108 -0.57 -1.55 -31.09
C ASP A 108 -1.27 -0.33 -30.47
N VAL A 109 -2.22 0.27 -31.18
CA VAL A 109 -3.06 1.35 -30.63
C VAL A 109 -3.88 0.84 -29.43
N LYS A 110 -4.43 -0.38 -29.52
CA LYS A 110 -5.21 -0.93 -28.40
C LYS A 110 -4.34 -1.28 -27.19
N ILE A 111 -3.13 -1.81 -27.43
CA ILE A 111 -2.13 -2.08 -26.39
C ILE A 111 -1.78 -0.77 -25.67
N MET A 112 -1.47 0.29 -26.42
CA MET A 112 -1.15 1.60 -25.85
C MET A 112 -2.31 2.17 -25.01
N GLU A 113 -3.56 2.05 -25.47
CA GLU A 113 -4.74 2.46 -24.71
C GLU A 113 -4.89 1.65 -23.40
N LEU A 114 -4.71 0.33 -23.48
CA LEU A 114 -4.79 -0.55 -22.32
C LEU A 114 -3.65 -0.29 -21.33
N GLU A 115 -2.42 -0.07 -21.80
CA GLU A 115 -1.27 0.29 -20.97
C GLU A 115 -1.51 1.62 -20.25
N SER A 116 -2.04 2.62 -20.95
CA SER A 116 -2.42 3.90 -20.34
C SER A 116 -3.49 3.73 -19.26
N LYS A 117 -4.51 2.90 -19.53
CA LYS A 117 -5.57 2.58 -18.57
C LYS A 117 -5.04 1.81 -17.36
N VAL A 118 -4.20 0.80 -17.56
CA VAL A 118 -3.55 0.05 -16.48
C VAL A 118 -2.77 1.01 -15.59
N LYS A 119 -1.93 1.87 -16.17
CA LYS A 119 -1.17 2.87 -15.42
C LYS A 119 -2.07 3.81 -14.60
N SER A 120 -3.21 4.23 -15.15
CA SER A 120 -4.17 5.07 -14.41
C SER A 120 -4.80 4.33 -13.25
N LEU A 121 -5.19 3.06 -13.45
CA LEU A 121 -5.81 2.22 -12.42
C LEU A 121 -4.82 1.86 -11.31
N GLU A 122 -3.57 1.59 -11.65
CA GLU A 122 -2.50 1.37 -10.68
C GLU A 122 -2.28 2.62 -9.79
N LYS A 123 -2.29 3.80 -10.40
CA LYS A 123 -2.19 5.06 -9.65
C LYS A 123 -3.39 5.27 -8.71
N GLU A 124 -4.61 4.97 -9.19
CA GLU A 124 -5.81 5.04 -8.36
C GLU A 124 -5.78 4.00 -7.22
N LEU A 125 -5.26 2.80 -7.48
CA LEU A 125 -5.12 1.75 -6.47
C LEU A 125 -4.11 2.15 -5.38
N GLU A 126 -2.97 2.73 -5.75
CA GLU A 126 -1.97 3.18 -4.78
C GLU A 126 -2.51 4.34 -3.92
N ALA A 127 -3.29 5.26 -4.52
CA ALA A 127 -4.00 6.29 -3.78
C ALA A 127 -5.12 5.73 -2.86
N LYS A 128 -5.70 4.58 -3.20
CA LYS A 128 -6.72 3.88 -2.41
C LYS A 128 -6.17 2.84 -1.46
N LYS A 129 -4.85 2.74 -1.30
CA LYS A 129 -4.24 1.80 -0.36
C LYS A 129 -4.64 2.21 1.04
N GLU A 130 -5.69 1.57 1.54
CA GLU A 130 -6.19 1.79 2.89
C GLU A 130 -5.02 1.63 3.85
N ILE A 131 -4.72 2.70 4.61
CA ILE A 131 -3.76 2.63 5.71
C ILE A 131 -4.10 1.41 6.56
N THR A 132 -3.11 0.59 6.89
CA THR A 132 -3.35 -0.57 7.76
C THR A 132 -3.46 -0.11 9.20
N LEU A 133 -4.07 -0.90 10.09
CA LEU A 133 -4.09 -0.57 11.53
C LEU A 133 -2.67 -0.41 12.10
N SER A 134 -1.71 -1.17 11.57
CA SER A 134 -0.30 -1.05 11.97
C SER A 134 0.33 0.26 11.51
N ASP A 135 0.03 0.70 10.29
CA ASP A 135 0.53 1.97 9.76
C ASP A 135 -0.10 3.16 10.49
N LEU A 136 -1.40 3.09 10.77
CA LEU A 136 -2.11 4.09 11.58
C LEU A 136 -1.55 4.15 13.00
N GLN A 137 -1.31 3.01 13.65
CA GLN A 137 -0.69 2.99 14.97
C GLN A 137 0.68 3.69 14.98
N LYS A 138 1.52 3.45 13.96
CA LYS A 138 2.82 4.14 13.85
C LYS A 138 2.66 5.64 13.67
N GLN A 139 1.68 6.07 12.87
CA GLN A 139 1.37 7.48 12.68
C GLN A 139 0.90 8.11 13.98
N LEU A 140 -0.05 7.49 14.69
CA LEU A 140 -0.54 7.98 15.97
C LEU A 140 0.58 8.11 17.00
N ASN A 141 1.48 7.13 17.12
CA ASN A 141 2.63 7.26 18.01
C ASN A 141 3.57 8.38 17.56
N LYS A 142 3.71 8.64 16.26
CA LYS A 142 4.57 9.75 15.82
C LYS A 142 3.95 11.11 16.11
N ASP A 143 2.63 11.22 16.00
CA ASP A 143 1.92 12.49 16.08
C ASP A 143 1.46 12.80 17.53
N HIS A 144 1.28 11.75 18.35
CA HIS A 144 0.70 11.81 19.69
C HIS A 144 1.52 11.12 20.79
N ASP A 145 2.79 10.75 20.57
CA ASP A 145 3.66 10.18 21.62
C ASP A 145 3.86 11.10 22.84
N LYS A 146 3.60 12.39 22.69
CA LYS A 146 3.77 13.37 23.76
C LYS A 146 2.67 14.39 23.74
N TYR A 147 2.00 14.54 24.88
CA TYR A 147 1.05 15.61 25.08
C TYR A 147 1.39 16.42 26.33
N LYS A 148 1.63 17.72 26.11
CA LYS A 148 2.21 18.64 27.09
C LYS A 148 3.60 18.15 27.56
N LYS A 149 3.63 17.40 28.66
CA LYS A 149 4.85 16.90 29.30
C LYS A 149 4.77 15.42 29.66
N VAL A 150 3.66 14.75 29.33
CA VAL A 150 3.46 13.32 29.56
C VAL A 150 3.73 12.60 28.24
N GLU A 151 4.44 11.49 28.32
CA GLU A 151 4.75 10.62 27.17
C GLU A 151 3.82 9.41 27.17
N PHE A 152 3.41 9.00 25.97
CA PHE A 152 2.40 8.01 25.74
C PHE A 152 2.79 7.03 24.65
N ASP A 153 2.52 5.75 24.88
CA ASP A 153 2.64 4.69 23.88
C ASP A 153 1.24 4.19 23.48
N ILE A 154 0.92 4.29 22.19
CA ILE A 154 -0.39 3.96 21.65
C ILE A 154 -0.34 2.62 20.93
N THR A 155 -1.24 1.71 21.31
CA THR A 155 -1.44 0.42 20.64
C THR A 155 -2.88 0.29 20.16
N LEU A 156 -3.04 -0.05 18.87
CA LEU A 156 -4.35 -0.32 18.27
C LEU A 156 -4.57 -1.83 18.15
N SER A 157 -5.77 -2.28 18.50
CA SER A 157 -6.17 -3.68 18.36
C SER A 157 -7.61 -3.81 17.86
N GLY A 158 -7.99 -5.01 17.42
CA GLY A 158 -9.32 -5.28 16.87
C GLY A 158 -9.34 -5.31 15.34
N SER A 159 -10.33 -4.67 14.73
CA SER A 159 -10.53 -4.61 13.27
C SER A 159 -10.79 -3.18 12.80
N LYS A 160 -10.74 -2.93 11.49
CA LYS A 160 -11.00 -1.60 10.89
C LYS A 160 -12.39 -1.03 11.22
N SER A 161 -13.35 -1.88 11.64
CA SER A 161 -14.71 -1.47 12.04
C SER A 161 -14.91 -1.37 13.55
N LYS A 162 -14.01 -1.97 14.35
CA LYS A 162 -14.09 -1.98 15.81
C LYS A 162 -12.68 -1.95 16.38
N ILE A 163 -12.27 -0.76 16.83
CA ILE A 163 -10.90 -0.46 17.24
C ILE A 163 -10.88 -0.26 18.76
N THR A 164 -9.98 -0.97 19.42
CA THR A 164 -9.63 -0.72 20.81
C THR A 164 -8.29 -0.02 20.88
N VAL A 165 -8.28 1.16 21.48
CA VAL A 165 -7.08 1.98 21.70
C VAL A 165 -6.58 1.74 23.12
N LYS A 166 -5.35 1.25 23.23
CA LYS A 166 -4.63 1.15 24.50
C LYS A 166 -3.57 2.23 24.51
N ILE A 167 -3.57 3.09 25.52
CA ILE A 167 -2.57 4.13 25.70
C ILE A 167 -1.83 3.82 27.00
N GLU A 168 -0.51 3.78 26.95
CA GLU A 168 0.34 3.49 28.10
C GLU A 168 1.17 4.72 28.46
N THR A 169 1.31 5.00 29.75
CA THR A 169 2.17 6.06 30.29
C THR A 169 2.85 5.53 31.54
N ASP A 170 4.04 6.05 31.84
CA ASP A 170 4.74 5.78 33.09
C ASP A 170 4.42 6.85 34.13
N LEU A 171 3.53 6.56 35.08
CA LEU A 171 3.20 7.54 36.12
C LEU A 171 4.24 7.60 37.23
N HIS A 172 5.25 6.73 37.27
CA HIS A 172 6.40 6.97 38.15
C HIS A 172 7.15 8.24 37.70
N ASP A 173 7.35 8.40 36.40
CA ASP A 173 8.09 9.53 35.83
C ASP A 173 7.22 10.78 35.59
N PHE A 174 5.93 10.59 35.31
CA PHE A 174 5.02 11.68 34.93
C PHE A 174 3.83 11.89 35.89
N SER A 175 3.90 11.38 37.13
CA SER A 175 2.82 11.46 38.13
C SER A 175 2.26 12.88 38.27
N LYS A 176 3.15 13.85 38.43
CA LYS A 176 2.78 15.25 38.70
C LYS A 176 2.10 15.87 37.48
N GLU A 177 2.71 15.74 36.31
CA GLU A 177 2.19 16.24 35.04
C GLU A 177 0.82 15.64 34.73
N TRP A 178 0.60 14.35 35.05
CA TRP A 178 -0.67 13.68 34.90
C TRP A 178 -1.73 14.22 35.88
N LYS A 179 -1.40 14.37 37.16
CA LYS A 179 -2.30 14.95 38.18
C LYS A 179 -2.68 16.40 37.86
N GLU A 180 -1.75 17.20 37.32
CA GLU A 180 -2.02 18.59 36.89
C GLU A 180 -2.87 18.66 35.60
N LEU A 181 -2.97 17.58 34.84
CA LEU A 181 -3.71 17.54 33.59
C LEU A 181 -5.22 17.44 33.85
N LYS A 182 -5.94 18.55 33.64
CA LYS A 182 -7.40 18.57 33.74
C LYS A 182 -8.06 17.58 32.80
N ASP A 183 -9.20 17.04 33.20
CA ASP A 183 -10.00 16.11 32.38
C ASP A 183 -10.38 16.67 31.02
N SER A 184 -10.66 17.97 30.92
CA SER A 184 -10.88 18.64 29.63
C SER A 184 -9.67 18.54 28.68
N HIS A 185 -8.45 18.53 29.21
CA HIS A 185 -7.24 18.35 28.41
C HIS A 185 -6.99 16.89 28.05
N LYS A 186 -7.34 15.95 28.94
CA LYS A 186 -7.33 14.50 28.64
C LYS A 186 -8.33 14.18 27.52
N VAL A 187 -9.55 14.73 27.60
CA VAL A 187 -10.58 14.61 26.56
C VAL A 187 -10.08 15.19 25.24
N SER A 188 -9.46 16.37 25.25
CA SER A 188 -8.91 16.99 24.03
C SER A 188 -7.86 16.09 23.37
N TYR A 189 -6.91 15.56 24.14
CA TYR A 189 -5.89 14.66 23.63
C TYR A 189 -6.48 13.38 23.03
N LEU A 190 -7.43 12.77 23.72
CA LEU A 190 -8.12 11.59 23.22
C LEU A 190 -8.97 11.90 21.98
N GLN A 191 -9.56 13.10 21.90
CA GLN A 191 -10.32 13.53 20.74
C GLN A 191 -9.42 13.64 19.51
N ASP A 192 -8.22 14.23 19.64
CA ASP A 192 -7.27 14.34 18.54
C ASP A 192 -6.87 12.95 17.99
N ILE A 193 -6.61 11.98 18.88
CA ILE A 193 -6.33 10.59 18.49
C ILE A 193 -7.54 9.93 17.80
N VAL A 194 -8.74 10.14 18.33
CA VAL A 194 -9.97 9.54 17.78
C VAL A 194 -10.30 10.14 16.42
N ASP A 195 -10.09 11.44 16.24
CA ASP A 195 -10.31 12.12 14.96
C ASP A 195 -9.40 11.53 13.88
N ASP A 196 -8.11 11.34 14.17
CA ASP A 196 -7.17 10.67 13.23
C ASP A 196 -7.59 9.22 12.90
N ILE A 197 -8.12 8.50 13.89
CA ILE A 197 -8.63 7.13 13.68
C ILE A 197 -9.87 7.16 12.78
N LEU A 198 -10.80 8.08 12.99
CA LEU A 198 -12.04 8.18 12.22
C LEU A 198 -11.79 8.77 10.81
N ASP A 199 -10.77 9.59 10.63
CA ASP A 199 -10.32 10.03 9.31
C ASP A 199 -9.81 8.85 8.47
N ALA A 200 -9.07 7.93 9.10
CA ALA A 200 -8.61 6.70 8.46
C ALA A 200 -9.74 5.66 8.29
N TYR A 201 -10.64 5.55 9.27
CA TYR A 201 -11.72 4.57 9.33
C TYR A 201 -13.05 5.22 9.79
N PRO A 202 -13.79 5.89 8.87
CA PRO A 202 -14.97 6.70 9.22
C PRO A 202 -16.11 5.96 9.92
N ASP A 203 -16.23 4.65 9.66
CA ASP A 203 -17.30 3.81 10.21
C ASP A 203 -16.84 3.02 11.46
N ALA A 204 -15.63 3.28 11.99
CA ALA A 204 -15.10 2.54 13.12
C ALA A 204 -15.82 2.87 14.43
N SER A 205 -16.20 1.84 15.18
CA SER A 205 -16.51 1.99 16.60
C SER A 205 -15.21 2.03 17.39
N VAL A 206 -14.99 3.09 18.16
CA VAL A 206 -13.76 3.29 18.93
C VAL A 206 -14.04 3.27 20.43
N THR A 207 -13.22 2.53 21.17
CA THR A 207 -13.19 2.49 22.63
C THR A 207 -11.74 2.39 23.09
N GLY A 208 -11.43 2.78 24.32
CA GLY A 208 -10.07 2.62 24.80
C GLY A 208 -9.89 2.91 26.27
N TYR A 209 -8.63 2.83 26.69
CA TYR A 209 -8.21 3.11 28.05
C TYR A 209 -6.77 3.60 28.10
N ILE A 210 -6.44 4.33 29.16
CA ILE A 210 -5.09 4.73 29.54
C ILE A 210 -4.66 3.86 30.72
N ARG A 211 -3.45 3.32 30.65
CA ARG A 211 -2.84 2.46 31.66
C ARG A 211 -1.54 3.05 32.16
N ASP A 212 -1.39 3.04 33.48
CA ASP A 212 -0.10 3.21 34.12
C ASP A 212 0.67 1.89 34.07
N ILE A 213 1.83 1.92 33.42
CA ILE A 213 2.68 0.72 33.26
C ILE A 213 3.42 0.35 34.54
N ASP A 214 3.68 1.32 35.41
CA ASP A 214 4.37 1.08 36.69
C ASP A 214 3.42 0.37 37.66
N ALA A 215 2.24 0.95 37.93
CA ALA A 215 1.20 0.34 38.74
C ALA A 215 0.48 -0.85 38.06
N LYS A 216 0.68 -1.04 36.74
CA LYS A 216 -0.02 -2.02 35.89
C LYS A 216 -1.55 -1.90 35.98
N LYS A 217 -2.04 -0.69 36.16
CA LYS A 217 -3.45 -0.37 36.44
C LYS A 217 -4.00 0.53 35.34
N ASP A 218 -5.23 0.26 34.91
CA ASP A 218 -5.96 1.17 34.04
C ASP A 218 -6.43 2.38 34.87
N ILE A 219 -6.12 3.58 34.41
CA ILE A 219 -6.33 4.85 35.15
C ILE A 219 -7.44 5.70 34.52
N LEU A 220 -7.84 5.40 33.29
CA LEU A 220 -8.91 6.10 32.58
C LEU A 220 -9.47 5.19 31.51
N ASP A 221 -10.79 5.05 31.42
CA ASP A 221 -11.47 4.49 30.27
C ASP A 221 -12.07 5.60 29.42
N PHE A 222 -12.26 5.36 28.13
CA PHE A 222 -12.98 6.28 27.27
C PHE A 222 -13.82 5.57 26.21
N SER A 223 -14.88 6.25 25.80
CA SER A 223 -15.80 5.79 24.77
C SER A 223 -16.08 6.92 23.78
N VAL A 224 -16.45 6.54 22.56
CA VAL A 224 -16.75 7.47 21.48
C VAL A 224 -18.21 7.30 21.08
N ASP A 225 -18.95 8.40 21.03
CA ASP A 225 -20.35 8.38 20.59
C ASP A 225 -20.48 8.29 19.06
N LYS A 226 -21.71 8.16 18.56
CA LYS A 226 -21.98 8.06 17.11
C LYS A 226 -21.60 9.31 16.31
N LYS A 227 -21.27 10.43 16.97
CA LYS A 227 -20.83 11.68 16.35
C LYS A 227 -19.32 11.85 16.44
N GLY A 228 -18.58 10.83 16.92
CA GLY A 228 -17.14 10.90 17.09
C GLY A 228 -16.72 11.60 18.38
N LYS A 229 -17.64 11.96 19.28
CA LYS A 229 -17.29 12.71 20.49
C LYS A 229 -16.77 11.80 21.59
N VAL A 230 -15.60 12.11 22.13
CA VAL A 230 -15.00 11.38 23.25
C VAL A 230 -15.68 11.73 24.57
N SER A 231 -15.94 10.70 25.38
CA SER A 231 -16.29 10.79 26.79
C SER A 231 -15.36 9.91 27.59
N ILE A 232 -14.84 10.42 28.70
CA ILE A 232 -13.97 9.67 29.60
C ILE A 232 -14.73 9.23 30.85
N ASP A 233 -14.32 8.08 31.37
CA ASP A 233 -14.61 7.59 32.70
C ASP A 233 -13.27 7.48 33.42
N THR A 234 -12.93 8.51 34.20
CA THR A 234 -11.71 8.47 35.00
C THR A 234 -11.90 7.37 36.02
N LYS A 235 -11.09 6.32 35.91
CA LYS A 235 -10.86 5.39 37.00
C LYS A 235 -10.04 6.15 38.04
N SER A 236 -10.68 7.11 38.71
CA SER A 236 -10.23 7.53 40.02
C SER A 236 -10.00 6.22 40.78
N SER A 237 -8.80 6.15 41.35
CA SER A 237 -8.62 5.72 42.72
C SER A 237 -9.95 5.32 43.40
N SER A 238 -9.95 4.06 43.81
CA SER A 238 -10.99 3.33 44.53
C SER A 238 -12.35 4.07 44.69
N SER A 239 -13.28 3.79 43.77
CA SER A 239 -14.73 3.81 43.98
C SER A 239 -15.42 5.18 44.23
N GLY A 240 -16.47 5.46 43.46
CA GLY A 240 -17.55 6.38 43.84
C GLY A 240 -18.39 5.88 45.04
N THR A 241 -17.76 5.21 46.01
CA THR A 241 -18.27 4.81 47.32
C THR A 241 -17.36 5.41 48.39
N LEU A 242 -17.90 5.70 49.58
CA LEU A 242 -17.09 6.26 50.68
C LEU A 242 -15.88 5.37 51.02
N ALA A 243 -16.02 4.05 50.94
CA ALA A 243 -14.96 3.12 51.34
C ALA A 243 -13.72 3.19 50.45
N GLY A 244 -13.89 3.45 49.16
CA GLY A 244 -12.71 3.60 48.31
C GLY A 244 -12.15 5.02 48.33
N LEU A 245 -12.98 6.06 48.49
CA LEU A 245 -12.44 7.38 48.77
C LEU A 245 -11.60 7.37 50.06
N GLU A 246 -11.98 6.58 51.06
CA GLU A 246 -11.18 6.33 52.25
C GLU A 246 -9.81 5.71 51.92
N ASP A 247 -9.77 4.64 51.11
CA ASP A 247 -8.50 4.04 50.66
C ASP A 247 -7.61 5.07 49.95
N ASP A 248 -8.20 5.90 49.08
CA ASP A 248 -7.47 6.92 48.33
C ASP A 248 -6.89 8.02 49.22
N LEU A 249 -7.68 8.48 50.19
CA LEU A 249 -7.22 9.47 51.16
C LEU A 249 -6.08 8.89 52.02
N ASN A 250 -6.16 7.62 52.42
CA ASN A 250 -5.07 6.98 53.14
C ASN A 250 -3.79 6.90 52.30
N ASP A 251 -3.91 6.60 51.00
CA ASP A 251 -2.76 6.56 50.09
C ASP A 251 -2.17 7.94 49.81
N ASP A 252 -3.00 8.94 49.48
CA ASP A 252 -2.55 10.29 49.12
C ASP A 252 -1.95 11.04 50.32
N PHE A 253 -2.48 10.82 51.53
CA PHE A 253 -1.99 11.47 52.75
C PHE A 253 -0.97 10.63 53.54
N TYR A 254 -0.65 9.40 53.10
CA TYR A 254 0.25 8.47 53.81
C TYR A 254 1.57 9.12 54.27
N ASP A 255 2.19 9.92 53.39
CA ASP A 255 3.50 10.54 53.65
C ASP A 255 3.39 12.02 54.12
N TYR A 256 2.19 12.55 54.32
CA TYR A 256 1.95 14.00 54.57
C TYR A 256 2.76 14.53 55.76
N PHE A 257 2.80 13.78 56.87
CA PHE A 257 3.54 14.13 58.08
C PHE A 257 4.76 13.23 58.33
N LYS A 258 5.37 12.70 57.27
CA LYS A 258 6.55 11.83 57.38
C LYS A 258 7.71 12.46 58.16
N LYS A 259 7.89 13.79 58.02
CA LYS A 259 8.96 14.54 58.69
C LYS A 259 8.66 14.73 60.19
N GLU A 260 7.41 14.99 60.51
CA GLU A 260 6.88 15.18 61.87
C GLU A 260 6.67 13.83 62.59
N LYS A 261 6.79 12.71 61.85
CA LYS A 261 6.62 11.33 62.31
C LYS A 261 5.24 11.09 62.92
N ILE A 262 4.22 11.66 62.28
CA ILE A 262 2.82 11.41 62.62
C ILE A 262 2.33 10.30 61.71
N ASP A 263 1.75 9.27 62.33
CA ASP A 263 1.22 8.08 61.69
C ASP A 263 -0.27 8.04 62.02
N PHE A 264 -1.10 7.90 60.99
CA PHE A 264 -2.54 8.04 61.09
C PHE A 264 -3.24 7.27 59.96
N ASP A 265 -4.48 6.86 60.22
CA ASP A 265 -5.40 6.44 59.16
C ASP A 265 -6.56 7.44 59.07
N ILE A 266 -7.14 7.56 57.89
CA ILE A 266 -8.37 8.31 57.64
C ILE A 266 -9.51 7.30 57.54
N GLU A 267 -10.60 7.53 58.26
CA GLU A 267 -11.86 6.78 58.12
C GLU A 267 -12.99 7.70 57.66
N LEU A 268 -13.81 7.26 56.71
CA LEU A 268 -15.01 7.99 56.27
C LEU A 268 -16.28 7.32 56.77
N LYS A 269 -17.16 8.10 57.42
CA LYS A 269 -18.49 7.63 57.87
C LYS A 269 -19.60 8.52 57.31
N GLY A 270 -20.81 7.97 57.29
CA GLY A 270 -22.01 8.68 56.86
C GLY A 270 -22.49 8.28 55.48
N THR A 271 -22.98 9.24 54.71
CA THR A 271 -23.60 9.05 53.39
C THR A 271 -23.01 10.03 52.38
N LYS A 272 -23.30 9.83 51.09
CA LYS A 272 -22.83 10.72 50.00
C LYS A 272 -23.25 12.20 50.12
N ASN A 273 -24.20 12.53 51.01
CA ASN A 273 -24.67 13.90 51.24
C ASN A 273 -24.22 14.46 52.60
N ASP A 274 -23.68 13.61 53.48
CA ASP A 274 -23.32 13.97 54.86
C ASP A 274 -22.20 13.04 55.30
N ILE A 275 -20.96 13.53 55.24
CA ILE A 275 -19.73 12.76 55.39
C ILE A 275 -18.97 13.29 56.60
N THR A 276 -18.55 12.38 57.47
CA THR A 276 -17.62 12.70 58.55
C THR A 276 -16.32 11.95 58.31
N PHE A 277 -15.19 12.66 58.25
CA PHE A 277 -13.87 12.06 58.19
C PHE A 277 -13.17 12.09 59.54
N TYR A 278 -12.53 10.98 59.89
CA TYR A 278 -11.80 10.79 61.14
C TYR A 278 -10.35 10.51 60.84
N VAL A 279 -9.45 11.33 61.38
CA VAL A 279 -8.02 11.07 61.36
C VAL A 279 -7.64 10.39 62.68
N ASP A 280 -7.40 9.08 62.65
CA ASP A 280 -7.05 8.26 63.81
C ASP A 280 -5.53 8.12 63.94
N LEU A 281 -4.95 8.80 64.94
CA LEU A 281 -3.50 8.76 65.19
C LEU A 281 -3.10 7.40 65.78
N LYS A 282 -2.22 6.66 65.12
CA LYS A 282 -1.94 5.26 65.48
C LYS A 282 -1.21 5.02 66.79
N ASN A 283 -0.52 6.02 67.31
CA ASN A 283 0.28 5.85 68.51
C ASN A 283 0.44 7.14 69.32
N SER A 284 0.83 6.98 70.59
CA SER A 284 0.99 8.11 71.52
C SER A 284 2.08 9.11 71.10
N SER A 285 3.05 8.69 70.27
CA SER A 285 4.08 9.60 69.75
C SER A 285 3.49 10.52 68.68
N SER A 286 2.65 9.99 67.79
CA SER A 286 1.91 10.73 66.77
C SER A 286 0.95 11.74 67.41
N SER A 287 0.24 11.37 68.48
CA SER A 287 -0.60 12.30 69.26
C SER A 287 0.20 13.47 69.85
N LYS A 288 1.36 13.21 70.46
CA LYS A 288 2.24 14.27 70.99
C LYS A 288 2.86 15.13 69.90
N ALA A 289 3.12 14.56 68.73
CA ALA A 289 3.64 15.30 67.57
C ALA A 289 2.55 16.20 66.97
N TRP A 290 1.32 15.69 66.84
CA TRP A 290 0.15 16.46 66.44
C TRP A 290 -0.10 17.67 67.35
N GLU A 291 -0.05 17.50 68.67
CA GLU A 291 -0.26 18.61 69.62
C GLU A 291 0.74 19.76 69.44
N LYS A 292 1.95 19.49 68.94
CA LYS A 292 3.00 20.49 68.68
C LYS A 292 2.82 21.23 67.36
N LEU A 293 1.99 20.74 66.44
CA LEU A 293 1.71 21.44 65.19
C LEU A 293 1.03 22.78 65.46
N THR A 294 1.29 23.77 64.60
CA THR A 294 0.61 25.05 64.71
C THR A 294 -0.87 24.90 64.35
N SER A 295 -1.71 25.83 64.83
CA SER A 295 -3.12 25.87 64.41
C SER A 295 -3.28 26.04 62.89
N GLY A 296 -2.30 26.66 62.22
CA GLY A 296 -2.26 26.79 60.77
C GLY A 296 -2.04 25.45 60.07
N ASP A 297 -1.03 24.69 60.51
CA ASP A 297 -0.69 23.39 59.91
C ASP A 297 -1.82 22.38 60.09
N LYS A 298 -2.44 22.33 61.28
CA LYS A 298 -3.61 21.48 61.55
C LYS A 298 -4.78 21.81 60.62
N LYS A 299 -5.08 23.10 60.48
CA LYS A 299 -6.17 23.57 59.62
C LYS A 299 -5.89 23.30 58.15
N ALA A 300 -4.64 23.47 57.70
CA ALA A 300 -4.24 23.22 56.31
C ALA A 300 -4.44 21.74 55.94
N PHE A 301 -3.92 20.83 56.76
CA PHE A 301 -4.09 19.39 56.55
C PHE A 301 -5.56 18.96 56.53
N MET A 302 -6.36 19.39 57.52
CA MET A 302 -7.79 19.06 57.56
C MET A 302 -8.56 19.65 56.38
N LYS A 303 -8.14 20.83 55.90
CA LYS A 303 -8.73 21.46 54.71
C LYS A 303 -8.41 20.69 53.44
N GLU A 304 -7.19 20.17 53.28
CA GLU A 304 -6.81 19.37 52.11
C GLU A 304 -7.66 18.09 52.04
N ILE A 305 -7.82 17.37 53.16
CA ILE A 305 -8.71 16.20 53.21
C ILE A 305 -10.16 16.59 52.88
N HIS A 306 -10.66 17.69 53.47
CA HIS A 306 -12.00 18.20 53.17
C HIS A 306 -12.19 18.51 51.69
N ASP A 307 -11.23 19.21 51.07
CA ASP A 307 -11.32 19.61 49.67
C ASP A 307 -11.32 18.39 48.74
N ASP A 308 -10.50 17.38 49.02
CA ASP A 308 -10.48 16.12 48.27
C ASP A 308 -11.83 15.38 48.37
N ILE A 309 -12.44 15.35 49.56
CA ILE A 309 -13.80 14.80 49.73
C ILE A 309 -14.84 15.64 48.99
N ALA A 310 -14.73 16.96 49.03
CA ALA A 310 -15.67 17.89 48.40
C ALA A 310 -15.61 17.85 46.87
N ASP A 311 -14.44 17.57 46.29
CA ASP A 311 -14.26 17.43 44.85
C ASP A 311 -15.01 16.21 44.30
N GLU A 312 -15.02 15.10 45.05
CA GLU A 312 -15.78 13.89 44.73
C GLU A 312 -17.27 14.05 45.08
N TYR A 313 -17.58 14.59 46.26
CA TYR A 313 -18.94 14.75 46.78
C TYR A 313 -19.35 16.22 46.90
N LYS A 314 -19.47 16.91 45.75
CA LYS A 314 -19.71 18.38 45.61
C LYS A 314 -20.88 18.99 46.37
N LYS A 315 -21.80 18.19 46.90
CA LYS A 315 -22.98 18.64 47.65
C LYS A 315 -23.04 18.06 49.07
N ALA A 316 -22.01 17.33 49.50
CA ALA A 316 -21.96 16.78 50.83
C ALA A 316 -21.76 17.90 51.86
N ASN A 317 -22.45 17.76 53.00
CA ASN A 317 -21.99 18.36 54.23
C ASN A 317 -20.79 17.56 54.74
N ILE A 318 -19.69 18.21 55.09
CA ILE A 318 -18.43 17.53 55.45
C ILE A 318 -17.93 18.07 56.80
N GLU A 319 -17.72 17.16 57.74
CA GLU A 319 -17.15 17.44 59.06
C GLU A 319 -15.90 16.59 59.28
N GLY A 320 -14.92 17.13 60.01
CA GLY A 320 -13.61 16.49 60.18
C GLY A 320 -13.15 16.48 61.62
N PHE A 321 -12.66 15.33 62.09
CA PHE A 321 -12.15 15.20 63.45
C PHE A 321 -10.81 14.47 63.50
N VAL A 322 -10.00 14.79 64.51
CA VAL A 322 -8.74 14.07 64.79
C VAL A 322 -8.82 13.44 66.17
N TYR A 323 -8.53 12.14 66.25
CA TYR A 323 -8.61 11.36 67.48
C TYR A 323 -7.31 10.64 67.82
N TYR A 324 -7.15 10.32 69.11
CA TYR A 324 -6.22 9.31 69.58
C TYR A 324 -6.92 8.45 70.65
N GLY A 325 -7.24 7.19 70.31
CA GLY A 325 -8.15 6.38 71.13
C GLY A 325 -9.51 7.07 71.25
N ASP A 326 -10.04 7.19 72.47
CA ASP A 326 -11.34 7.86 72.70
C ASP A 326 -11.24 9.38 72.89
N LYS A 327 -10.05 9.98 72.73
CA LYS A 327 -9.83 11.42 72.96
C LYS A 327 -9.85 12.19 71.65
N GLU A 328 -10.79 13.13 71.54
CA GLU A 328 -10.80 14.13 70.47
C GLU A 328 -9.68 15.17 70.69
N LEU A 329 -8.96 15.48 69.62
CA LEU A 329 -7.83 16.40 69.63
C LEU A 329 -8.06 17.65 68.77
N TYR A 330 -8.93 17.57 67.77
CA TYR A 330 -9.23 18.66 66.85
C TYR A 330 -10.57 18.42 66.13
N GLU A 331 -11.30 19.51 65.90
CA GLU A 331 -12.54 19.59 65.10
C GLU A 331 -12.32 20.66 64.02
N TYR A 332 -12.66 20.35 62.77
CA TYR A 332 -12.43 21.18 61.58
C TYR A 332 -13.71 21.81 61.06
#